data_AF-Q0C9V8-F1
#
_entry.id   AF-Q0C9V8-F1
#
_cell.length_a   1.000
_cell.length_b   1.000
_cell.length_c   1.000
_cell.angle_alpha   90.00
_cell.angle_beta   90.00
_cell.angle_gamma   90.00
#
_symmetry.space_group_name_H-M   'P 1'
#
loop_
_entity.id
_entity.type
_entity.pdbx_description
1 polymer ?
#
loop_
_entity_poly.entity_id
_entity_poly.type
_entity_poly.pdbx_seq_one_letter_code
_entity_poly.pdbx_strand_id
1 'polypeptide(L)'
;MTDVEPFYVYKIIPSTAPVREPLPDRLPVSEIDEKSGFIHLSTAFQVPNTLKYFFKDEPLVYVLRIPYERVVHDIRWESPEGQVCGPRPKEGLFPVRNPLLPRWLYGPLLSVGT
;
A
#
# COMPACT_ATOMS: atom_id res chain seq x y z
N MET A 1 -14.39 1.58 -15.46
CA MET A 1 -14.90 2.91 -15.06
C MET A 1 -14.76 3.07 -13.56
N THR A 2 -13.69 3.70 -13.05
CA THR A 2 -13.70 4.24 -11.67
C THR A 2 -12.72 5.41 -11.58
N ASP A 3 -13.13 6.59 -12.05
CA ASP A 3 -12.56 7.89 -11.64
C ASP A 3 -12.96 8.26 -10.18
N VAL A 4 -13.42 7.27 -9.40
CA VAL A 4 -13.93 7.45 -8.04
C VAL A 4 -12.82 7.10 -7.05
N GLU A 5 -12.61 7.97 -6.07
CA GLU A 5 -11.65 7.74 -4.99
C GLU A 5 -11.97 6.45 -4.21
N PRO A 6 -10.96 5.61 -3.91
CA PRO A 6 -11.20 4.38 -3.17
C PRO A 6 -11.48 4.68 -1.69
N PHE A 7 -12.29 3.86 -1.03
CA PHE A 7 -12.42 3.93 0.44
C PHE A 7 -11.16 3.44 1.16
N TYR A 8 -10.47 2.46 0.57
CA TYR A 8 -9.29 1.83 1.13
C TYR A 8 -8.22 1.63 0.07
N VAL A 9 -6.97 1.77 0.49
CA VAL A 9 -5.80 1.28 -0.24
C VAL A 9 -5.16 0.16 0.56
N TYR A 10 -4.47 -0.73 -0.15
CA TYR A 10 -4.01 -1.99 0.39
C TYR A 10 -2.51 -2.13 0.20
N LYS A 11 -1.81 -2.52 1.26
CA LYS A 11 -0.42 -2.99 1.17
C LYS A 11 -0.42 -4.51 1.31
N ILE A 12 0.20 -5.18 0.33
CA ILE A 12 0.39 -6.64 0.35
C ILE A 12 1.81 -6.91 0.83
N ILE A 13 1.93 -7.84 1.77
CA ILE A 13 3.19 -8.18 2.46
C ILE A 13 3.35 -9.70 2.42
N PRO A 14 4.52 -10.23 2.03
CA PRO A 14 4.74 -11.66 2.03
C PRO A 14 4.77 -12.20 3.46
N SER A 15 4.33 -13.44 3.68
CA SER A 15 4.36 -14.06 5.02
C SER A 15 5.78 -14.25 5.58
N THR A 16 6.77 -14.25 4.70
CA THR A 16 8.20 -14.33 5.03
C THR A 16 8.78 -13.01 5.56
N ALA A 17 8.07 -11.88 5.39
CA ALA A 17 8.48 -10.63 6.01
C ALA A 17 8.48 -10.79 7.55
N PRO A 18 9.36 -10.08 8.29
CA PRO A 18 9.46 -10.18 9.74
C PRO A 18 8.29 -9.46 10.44
N VAL A 19 7.07 -9.83 10.10
CA VAL A 19 5.84 -9.45 10.78
C VAL A 19 5.72 -10.37 11.98
N ARG A 20 6.33 -9.97 13.10
CA ARG A 20 6.15 -10.67 14.38
C ARG A 20 4.80 -10.30 14.98
N GLU A 21 4.17 -11.23 15.69
CA GLU A 21 3.06 -10.94 16.58
C GLU A 21 3.59 -10.59 17.98
N PRO A 22 3.09 -9.53 18.64
CA PRO A 22 2.08 -8.57 18.15
C PRO A 22 2.63 -7.71 17.00
N LEU A 23 1.75 -7.33 16.07
CA LEU A 23 2.11 -6.52 14.91
C LEU A 23 2.95 -5.32 15.36
N PRO A 24 4.16 -5.14 14.81
CA PRO A 24 4.99 -4.01 15.19
C PRO A 24 4.27 -2.71 14.86
N ASP A 25 4.52 -1.67 15.65
CA ASP A 25 4.00 -0.31 15.39
C ASP A 25 4.32 0.18 13.97
N ARG A 26 5.35 -0.41 13.34
CA ARG A 26 5.74 -0.15 11.96
C ARG A 26 6.01 -1.45 11.23
N LEU A 27 5.39 -1.59 10.07
CA LEU A 27 5.70 -2.71 9.18
C LEU A 27 7.07 -2.47 8.51
N PRO A 28 7.88 -3.53 8.33
CA PRO A 28 9.13 -3.42 7.60
C PRO A 28 8.85 -2.93 6.17
N VAL A 29 9.69 -2.01 5.70
CA VAL A 29 9.65 -1.55 4.30
C VAL A 29 10.09 -2.72 3.43
N SER A 30 9.36 -3.01 2.36
CA SER A 30 9.76 -4.10 1.46
C SER A 30 10.95 -3.67 0.61
N GLU A 31 11.80 -4.61 0.21
CA GLU A 31 13.00 -4.29 -0.60
C GLU A 31 12.65 -3.54 -1.90
N ILE A 32 11.50 -3.84 -2.48
CA ILE A 32 11.02 -3.15 -3.69
C ILE A 32 10.64 -1.70 -3.40
N ASP A 33 10.06 -1.41 -2.24
CA ASP A 33 9.73 -0.04 -1.82
C ASP A 33 11.00 0.75 -1.48
N GLU A 34 12.01 0.10 -0.88
CA GLU A 34 13.31 0.71 -0.58
C GLU A 34 14.06 1.08 -1.86
N LYS A 35 14.06 0.18 -2.86
CA LYS A 35 14.70 0.41 -4.16
C LYS A 35 13.98 1.46 -5.00
N SER A 36 12.65 1.47 -4.98
CA SER A 36 11.88 2.46 -5.74
C SER A 36 11.83 3.82 -5.06
N GLY A 37 12.08 3.87 -3.75
CA GLY A 37 11.95 5.07 -2.95
C GLY A 37 10.50 5.49 -2.75
N PHE A 38 9.53 4.57 -2.84
CA PHE A 38 8.11 4.76 -2.52
C PHE A 38 7.41 3.47 -2.12
N ILE A 39 6.35 3.59 -1.31
CA ILE A 39 5.54 2.45 -0.89
C ILE A 39 4.52 2.12 -1.99
N HIS A 40 4.62 0.92 -2.55
CA HIS A 40 3.65 0.37 -3.49
C HIS A 40 2.36 0.00 -2.76
N LEU A 41 1.26 0.62 -3.16
CA LEU A 41 -0.08 0.30 -2.68
C LEU A 41 -0.95 -0.20 -3.85
N SER A 42 -2.06 -0.83 -3.53
CA SER A 42 -3.04 -1.30 -4.51
C SER A 42 -4.44 -0.85 -4.09
N THR A 43 -5.31 -0.56 -5.06
CA THR A 43 -6.76 -0.50 -4.83
C THR A 43 -7.35 -1.90 -4.71
N ALA A 44 -8.58 -2.02 -4.22
CA ALA A 44 -9.28 -3.31 -4.11
C ALA A 44 -9.30 -4.08 -5.45
N PHE A 45 -9.49 -3.38 -6.57
CA PHE A 45 -9.52 -3.98 -7.90
C PHE A 45 -8.13 -4.42 -8.41
N GLN A 46 -7.06 -3.79 -7.92
CA GLN A 46 -5.70 -4.14 -8.28
C GLN A 46 -5.18 -5.35 -7.51
N VAL A 47 -5.65 -5.58 -6.27
CA VAL A 47 -5.16 -6.66 -5.39
C VAL A 47 -5.06 -8.03 -6.11
N PRO A 48 -6.10 -8.53 -6.83
CA PRO A 48 -6.00 -9.85 -7.48
C PRO A 48 -4.87 -9.94 -8.50
N ASN A 49 -4.67 -8.88 -9.30
CA ASN A 49 -3.60 -8.84 -10.29
C ASN A 49 -2.23 -8.68 -9.61
N THR A 50 -2.13 -7.84 -8.57
CA THR A 50 -0.90 -7.68 -7.81
C THR A 50 -0.46 -9.03 -7.19
N LEU A 51 -1.40 -9.80 -6.64
CA LEU A 51 -1.11 -11.15 -6.13
C LEU A 51 -0.63 -12.08 -7.23
N LYS A 52 -1.33 -12.10 -8.38
CA LYS A 52 -1.00 -12.95 -9.52
C LYS A 52 0.39 -12.66 -10.13
N TYR A 53 0.81 -11.41 -10.17
CA TYR A 53 2.07 -11.02 -10.82
C TYR A 53 3.27 -10.99 -9.87
N PHE A 54 3.09 -10.53 -8.63
CA PHE A 54 4.20 -10.29 -7.70
C PHE A 54 4.29 -11.30 -6.55
N PHE A 55 3.20 -12.02 -6.24
CA PHE A 55 3.13 -12.94 -5.10
C PHE A 55 2.74 -14.36 -5.52
N LYS A 56 2.94 -14.72 -6.80
CA LYS A 56 2.53 -16.03 -7.36
C LYS A 56 3.17 -17.23 -6.65
N ASP A 57 4.37 -17.05 -6.13
CA ASP A 57 5.16 -18.10 -5.47
C ASP A 57 5.01 -18.05 -3.94
N GLU A 58 4.22 -17.10 -3.41
CA GLU A 58 3.97 -16.91 -1.98
C GLU A 58 2.66 -17.62 -1.58
N PRO A 59 2.71 -18.71 -0.78
CA PRO A 59 1.52 -19.46 -0.40
C PRO A 59 0.61 -18.70 0.58
N LEU A 60 1.17 -17.70 1.26
CA LEU A 60 0.49 -16.88 2.24
C LEU A 60 1.00 -15.44 2.15
N VAL A 61 0.07 -14.50 2.19
CA VAL A 61 0.34 -13.06 2.24
C VAL A 61 -0.52 -12.39 3.31
N TYR A 62 -0.02 -11.30 3.86
CA TYR A 62 -0.78 -10.38 4.70
C TYR A 62 -1.27 -9.20 3.87
N VAL A 63 -2.52 -8.79 4.09
CA VAL A 63 -3.11 -7.62 3.43
C VAL A 63 -3.45 -6.57 4.47
N LEU A 64 -2.69 -5.49 4.49
CA LEU A 64 -2.99 -4.33 5.33
C LEU A 64 -4.00 -3.44 4.61
N ARG A 65 -5.16 -3.24 5.24
CA ARG A 65 -6.21 -2.32 4.78
C ARG A 65 -6.02 -0.94 5.41
N ILE A 66 -5.78 0.08 4.60
CA ILE A 66 -5.54 1.46 5.04
C ILE A 66 -6.69 2.35 4.58
N PRO A 67 -7.38 3.08 5.48
CA PRO A 67 -8.39 4.06 5.08
C PRO A 67 -7.78 5.14 4.18
N TYR A 68 -8.30 5.30 2.96
CA TYR A 68 -7.73 6.19 1.95
C TYR A 68 -7.74 7.65 2.40
N GLU A 69 -8.81 8.09 3.07
CA GLU A 69 -8.97 9.44 3.62
C GLU A 69 -7.81 9.88 4.53
N ARG A 70 -7.13 8.93 5.20
CA ARG A 70 -6.01 9.21 6.11
C ARG A 70 -4.68 9.42 5.38
N VAL A 71 -4.56 8.88 4.19
CA VAL A 71 -3.32 8.88 3.39
C VAL A 71 -3.43 9.72 2.14
N VAL A 72 -4.62 10.19 1.75
CA VAL A 72 -4.87 10.87 0.47
C VAL A 72 -3.88 12.01 0.18
N HIS A 73 -3.46 12.77 1.19
CA HIS A 73 -2.50 13.87 1.05
C HIS A 73 -1.06 13.40 0.73
N ASP A 74 -0.75 12.14 1.02
CA ASP A 74 0.54 11.50 0.80
C ASP A 74 0.56 10.59 -0.44
N ILE A 75 -0.58 10.40 -1.11
CA ILE A 75 -0.72 9.49 -2.25
C ILE A 75 -0.52 10.25 -3.57
N ARG A 76 0.27 9.64 -4.44
CA ARG A 76 0.36 9.99 -5.87
C ARG A 76 -0.10 8.81 -6.69
N TRP A 77 -0.78 9.08 -7.80
CA TRP A 77 -1.22 8.03 -8.72
C TRP A 77 -0.25 7.99 -9.90
N GLU A 78 0.48 6.87 -10.02
CA GLU A 78 1.53 6.70 -11.02
C GLU A 78 1.28 5.47 -11.90
N SER A 79 1.65 5.53 -13.18
CA SER A 79 1.61 4.33 -14.04
C SER A 79 2.70 3.33 -13.62
N PRO A 80 2.58 2.04 -13.97
CA PRO A 80 3.59 1.03 -13.65
C PRO A 80 4.99 1.38 -14.16
N GLU A 81 5.07 2.17 -15.23
CA GLU A 81 6.30 2.65 -15.87
C GLU A 81 6.80 3.98 -15.28
N GLY A 82 6.10 4.56 -14.29
CA GLY A 82 6.45 5.84 -13.65
C GLY A 82 6.29 7.07 -14.56
N GLN A 83 5.63 6.93 -15.71
CA GLN A 83 5.57 7.99 -16.75
C GLN A 83 4.38 8.93 -16.63
N VAL A 84 3.27 8.47 -16.03
CA VAL A 84 2.06 9.30 -15.87
C VAL A 84 1.81 9.55 -14.40
N CYS A 85 1.95 10.81 -13.97
CA CYS A 85 1.61 11.26 -12.62
C CYS A 85 0.30 12.03 -12.67
N GLY A 86 -0.72 11.55 -11.95
CA GLY A 86 -2.03 12.19 -11.87
C GLY A 86 -2.49 12.41 -10.42
N PRO A 87 -3.33 13.44 -10.15
CA PRO A 87 -3.91 13.64 -8.83
C PRO A 87 -5.11 12.73 -8.55
N ARG A 88 -5.58 11.95 -9.53
CA ARG A 88 -6.81 11.13 -9.42
C ARG A 88 -6.56 9.69 -9.85
N PRO A 89 -7.28 8.72 -9.26
CA PRO A 89 -7.29 7.36 -9.74
C PRO A 89 -7.82 7.35 -11.18
N LYS A 90 -6.97 6.97 -12.12
CA LYS A 90 -7.36 6.65 -13.50
C LYS A 90 -7.04 5.19 -13.77
N GLU A 91 -7.69 4.62 -14.78
CA GLU A 91 -7.40 3.27 -15.23
C GLU A 91 -5.91 3.11 -15.54
N GLY A 92 -5.29 2.09 -14.95
CA GLY A 92 -3.85 1.82 -15.09
C GLY A 92 -2.93 2.56 -14.11
N LEU A 93 -3.42 3.43 -13.22
CA LEU A 93 -2.58 4.09 -12.21
C LEU A 93 -2.58 3.35 -10.87
N PHE A 94 -1.40 3.23 -10.26
CA PHE A 94 -1.17 2.65 -8.95
C PHE A 94 -0.98 3.75 -7.91
N PRO A 95 -1.56 3.60 -6.70
CA PRO A 95 -1.28 4.51 -5.61
C PRO A 95 0.14 4.25 -5.10
N VAL A 96 0.98 5.27 -5.15
CA VAL A 96 2.31 5.28 -4.56
C VAL A 96 2.37 6.30 -3.44
N ARG A 97 3.05 5.97 -2.35
CA ARG A 97 3.25 6.87 -1.21
C ARG A 97 4.73 7.16 -1.02
N ASN A 98 5.09 8.44 -0.95
CA ASN A 98 6.48 8.85 -0.72
C ASN A 98 6.92 8.43 0.71
N PRO A 99 8.05 7.71 0.90
CA PRO A 99 8.55 7.31 2.22
C PRO A 99 9.08 8.51 3.01
N LEU A 100 9.32 9.64 2.35
CA LEU A 100 9.89 10.86 2.94
C LEU A 100 8.85 11.77 3.60
N LEU A 101 7.56 11.40 3.61
CA LEU A 101 6.53 12.17 4.32
C LEU A 101 6.48 11.79 5.81
N PRO A 102 6.29 12.77 6.72
CA PRO A 102 6.66 12.65 8.12
C PRO A 102 5.83 11.60 8.87
N ARG A 103 6.52 10.53 9.31
CA ARG A 103 6.45 9.74 10.58
C ARG A 103 5.13 9.39 11.30
N TRP A 104 3.99 10.03 11.02
CA TRP A 104 2.75 9.95 11.81
C TRP A 104 1.68 9.02 11.25
N LEU A 105 1.91 8.45 10.06
CA LEU A 105 0.92 7.61 9.38
C LEU A 105 0.96 6.13 9.75
N TYR A 106 1.81 5.78 10.71
CA TYR A 106 1.75 4.54 11.48
C TYR A 106 1.36 4.87 12.93
N GLY A 107 0.20 5.51 13.11
CA GLY A 107 -0.44 5.64 14.43
C GLY A 107 -0.92 4.26 14.93
N PRO A 108 -1.02 4.07 16.26
CA PRO A 108 -1.27 2.76 16.85
C PRO A 108 -2.53 2.12 16.26
N LEU A 109 -2.41 0.87 15.81
CA LEU A 109 -3.58 0.01 15.62
C LEU A 109 -4.34 0.03 16.94
N LEU A 110 -5.59 0.47 16.87
CA LEU A 110 -6.53 0.63 17.97
C LEU A 110 -6.30 -0.40 19.09
N SER A 111 -5.77 0.07 20.22
CA SER A 111 -6.10 -0.52 21.51
C SER A 111 -7.60 -0.31 21.69
N VAL A 112 -8.33 -1.42 21.69
CA VAL A 112 -9.74 -1.44 22.10
C VAL A 112 -9.74 -1.08 23.58
N GLY A 113 -10.06 0.19 23.85
CA GLY A 113 -10.31 0.70 25.19
C GLY A 113 -11.61 0.13 25.74
N THR A 114 -11.51 -0.28 27.00
CA THR A 114 -12.48 -0.94 27.88
C THR A 114 -13.71 -0.08 28.19
#